data_AF-A0A3D2IAP8-F1
#
_entry.id   AF-A0A3D2IAP8-F1
#
_cell.length_a   1.000
_cell.length_b   1.000
_cell.length_c   1.000
_cell.angle_alpha   90.00
_cell.angle_beta   90.00
_cell.angle_gamma   90.00
#
_symmetry.space_group_name_H-M   'P 1'
#
loop_
_entity.id
_entity.type
_entity.pdbx_description
1 polymer ?
#
loop_
_entity_poly.entity_id
_entity_poly.type
_entity_poly.pdbx_seq_one_letter_code
_entity_poly.pdbx_strand_id
1 'polypeptide(L)'
;REGEEFSDLSELYSNVLGQWRRYMGHVTTYVGGVYQTYKTYDQDGVVYELVSEADQRRAMDFLNKHAFSTPTWAFNKEILNRINQSSAVETFRGAQVGVLNNLMRPDRLARLVEAEARADGDTYTITEMMDATRNGIWSEARAKQNTEIHRRHLQRAYIEVMGDLLNEEPSGFFARSVDVSQSDIRPIVRNELEILKRDINSALAGRSLNRDTKNHFEDARVRIDEILDGND
;
A
#
# COMPACT_ATOMS: atom_id res chain seq x y z
N ARG A 1 -34.54 7.56 -18.77
CA ARG A 1 -35.99 7.70 -19.07
C ARG A 1 -36.77 7.85 -17.78
N GLU A 2 -38.00 8.35 -17.83
CA GLU A 2 -38.87 8.42 -16.66
C GLU A 2 -39.17 6.98 -16.18
N GLY A 3 -38.79 6.65 -14.93
CA GLY A 3 -38.93 5.31 -14.36
C GLY A 3 -37.76 4.34 -14.56
N GLU A 4 -36.61 4.75 -15.11
CA GLU A 4 -35.41 3.89 -15.12
C GLU A 4 -34.76 3.89 -13.71
N GLU A 5 -34.60 2.68 -13.16
CA GLU A 5 -33.90 2.42 -11.90
C GLU A 5 -32.45 2.93 -11.95
N PHE A 6 -31.85 3.21 -10.80
CA PHE A 6 -30.45 3.68 -10.73
C PHE A 6 -29.40 2.57 -11.00
N SER A 7 -29.81 1.45 -11.61
CA SER A 7 -28.93 0.33 -11.99
C SER A 7 -27.80 0.78 -12.91
N ASP A 8 -28.13 1.58 -13.93
CA ASP A 8 -27.16 2.02 -14.93
C ASP A 8 -26.10 2.95 -14.32
N LEU A 9 -26.53 3.82 -13.39
CA LEU A 9 -25.63 4.68 -12.63
C LEU A 9 -24.72 3.87 -11.70
N SER A 10 -25.25 2.82 -11.08
CA SER A 10 -24.48 1.89 -10.23
C SER A 10 -23.45 1.10 -11.03
N GLU A 11 -23.82 0.65 -12.23
CA GLU A 11 -22.92 -0.02 -13.17
C GLU A 11 -21.79 0.91 -13.62
N LEU A 12 -22.11 2.13 -14.05
CA LEU A 12 -21.11 3.12 -14.45
C LEU A 12 -20.14 3.45 -13.31
N TYR A 13 -20.63 3.65 -12.09
CA TYR A 13 -19.79 3.84 -10.91
C TYR A 13 -18.84 2.66 -10.69
N SER A 14 -19.35 1.43 -10.78
CA SER A 14 -18.57 0.20 -10.62
C SER A 14 -17.51 0.05 -11.73
N ASN A 15 -17.84 0.42 -12.97
CA ASN A 15 -16.91 0.41 -14.10
C ASN A 15 -15.76 1.42 -13.92
N VAL A 16 -16.05 2.63 -13.43
CA VAL A 16 -15.01 3.61 -13.09
C VAL A 16 -14.07 3.07 -12.01
N LEU A 17 -14.62 2.47 -10.94
CA LEU A 17 -13.82 1.87 -9.89
C LEU A 17 -12.98 0.68 -10.41
N GLY A 18 -13.56 -0.15 -11.28
CA GLY A 18 -12.84 -1.24 -11.94
C GLY A 18 -11.67 -0.74 -12.80
N GLN A 19 -11.88 0.35 -13.54
CA GLN A 19 -10.83 0.97 -14.34
C GLN A 19 -9.73 1.60 -13.48
N TRP A 20 -10.10 2.24 -12.36
CA TRP A 20 -9.14 2.71 -11.38
C TRP A 20 -8.27 1.57 -10.83
N ARG A 21 -8.88 0.44 -10.44
CA ARG A 21 -8.14 -0.74 -9.95
C ARG A 21 -7.13 -1.26 -10.98
N ARG A 22 -7.53 -1.31 -12.26
CA ARG A 22 -6.65 -1.72 -13.36
C ARG A 22 -5.44 -0.80 -13.50
N TYR A 23 -5.65 0.52 -13.47
CA TYR A 23 -4.56 1.48 -13.56
C TYR A 23 -3.63 1.42 -12.36
N MET A 24 -4.17 1.32 -11.14
CA MET A 24 -3.31 1.18 -9.96
C MET A 24 -2.48 -0.10 -10.05
N GLY A 25 -3.11 -1.22 -10.45
CA GLY A 25 -2.39 -2.49 -10.66
C GLY A 25 -1.24 -2.38 -11.66
N HIS A 26 -1.44 -1.68 -12.79
CA HIS A 26 -0.37 -1.45 -13.77
C HIS A 26 0.76 -0.58 -13.20
N VAL A 27 0.45 0.48 -12.44
CA VAL A 27 1.51 1.30 -11.84
C VAL A 27 2.28 0.50 -10.79
N THR A 28 1.61 -0.34 -10.01
CA THR A 28 2.27 -1.22 -9.02
C THR A 28 3.23 -2.23 -9.66
N THR A 29 3.14 -2.54 -10.97
CA THR A 29 4.14 -3.41 -11.62
C THR A 29 5.48 -2.74 -11.87
N TYR A 30 5.55 -1.40 -11.87
CA TYR A 30 6.81 -0.69 -12.01
C TYR A 30 7.67 -0.81 -10.74
N VAL A 31 7.05 -0.85 -9.57
CA VAL A 31 7.77 -0.99 -8.29
C VAL A 31 8.33 -2.40 -8.17
N GLY A 32 9.64 -2.51 -7.98
CA GLY A 32 10.38 -3.77 -8.06
C GLY A 32 10.24 -4.48 -9.40
N GLY A 33 9.84 -3.78 -10.47
CA GLY A 33 9.55 -4.37 -11.77
C GLY A 33 10.81 -4.82 -12.51
N VAL A 34 10.64 -5.78 -13.42
CA VAL A 34 11.67 -6.26 -14.33
C VAL A 34 11.08 -6.29 -15.74
N TYR A 35 11.73 -5.64 -16.70
CA TYR A 35 11.47 -5.80 -18.12
C TYR A 35 12.10 -7.11 -18.60
N GLN A 36 11.29 -7.92 -19.28
CA GLN A 36 11.76 -9.13 -19.94
C GLN A 36 11.75 -8.91 -21.46
N THR A 37 12.92 -9.01 -22.08
CA THR A 37 13.05 -9.01 -23.54
C THR A 37 13.31 -10.43 -24.02
N TYR A 38 12.39 -10.98 -24.82
CA TYR A 38 12.59 -12.31 -25.42
C TYR A 38 13.67 -12.22 -26.50
N LYS A 39 14.80 -12.88 -26.24
CA LYS A 39 15.97 -12.90 -27.14
C LYS A 39 16.40 -14.33 -27.44
N THR A 40 16.99 -14.54 -28.62
CA THR A 40 17.72 -15.75 -28.97
C THR A 40 19.19 -15.64 -28.55
N TYR A 41 19.91 -16.77 -28.48
CA TYR A 41 21.30 -16.81 -27.96
C TYR A 41 22.28 -15.90 -28.71
N ASP A 42 22.00 -15.63 -29.98
CA ASP A 42 22.78 -14.80 -30.90
C ASP A 42 22.42 -13.29 -30.84
N GLN A 43 21.43 -12.89 -30.05
CA GLN A 43 21.01 -11.50 -29.91
C GLN A 43 21.66 -10.83 -28.70
N ASP A 44 22.30 -9.68 -28.93
CA ASP A 44 23.03 -8.94 -27.91
C ASP A 44 22.14 -8.34 -26.78
N GLY A 45 22.77 -8.12 -25.62
CA GLY A 45 22.19 -7.46 -24.44
C GLY A 45 21.46 -8.41 -23.49
N VAL A 46 21.00 -7.89 -22.35
CA VAL A 46 20.37 -8.69 -21.29
C VAL A 46 18.92 -9.09 -21.62
N VAL A 47 18.47 -10.21 -21.05
CA VAL A 47 17.06 -10.68 -21.13
C VAL A 47 16.19 -10.03 -20.06
N TYR A 48 16.75 -9.80 -18.87
CA TYR A 48 16.07 -9.19 -17.74
C TYR A 48 16.75 -7.88 -17.38
N GLU A 49 15.96 -6.82 -17.33
CA GLU A 49 16.41 -5.48 -16.97
C GLU A 49 15.50 -4.92 -15.87
N LEU A 50 16.07 -4.41 -14.79
CA LEU A 50 15.30 -3.80 -13.72
C LEU A 50 14.65 -2.50 -14.21
N VAL A 51 13.42 -2.22 -13.75
CA VAL A 51 12.82 -0.89 -13.94
C VAL A 51 13.74 0.15 -13.30
N SER A 52 14.02 1.24 -14.04
CA SER A 52 14.92 2.29 -13.56
C SER A 52 14.46 2.85 -12.22
N GLU A 53 15.39 3.21 -11.35
CA GLU A 53 15.09 3.79 -10.04
C GLU A 53 14.14 4.99 -10.13
N ALA A 54 14.40 5.88 -11.09
CA ALA A 54 13.56 7.06 -11.33
C ALA A 54 12.11 6.67 -11.67
N ASP A 55 11.89 5.60 -12.43
CA ASP A 55 10.55 5.13 -12.78
C ASP A 55 9.84 4.51 -11.58
N GLN A 56 10.58 3.76 -10.74
CA GLN A 56 10.04 3.17 -9.52
C GLN A 56 9.61 4.26 -8.51
N ARG A 57 10.43 5.30 -8.31
CA ARG A 57 10.08 6.46 -7.46
C ARG A 57 8.84 7.18 -7.99
N ARG A 58 8.77 7.45 -9.30
CA ARG A 58 7.59 8.07 -9.93
C ARG A 58 6.33 7.21 -9.76
N ALA A 59 6.47 5.88 -9.84
CA ALA A 59 5.35 4.97 -9.60
C ALA A 59 4.87 5.05 -8.13
N MET A 60 5.80 5.09 -7.16
CA MET A 60 5.44 5.25 -5.75
C MET A 60 4.78 6.59 -5.44
N ASP A 61 5.28 7.70 -6.00
CA ASP A 61 4.66 9.01 -5.87
C ASP A 61 3.24 9.02 -6.44
N PHE A 62 3.05 8.37 -7.60
CA PHE A 62 1.73 8.22 -8.22
C PHE A 62 0.78 7.42 -7.33
N LEU A 63 1.21 6.28 -6.79
CA LEU A 63 0.40 5.45 -5.90
C LEU A 63 0.04 6.20 -4.61
N ASN A 64 0.99 6.91 -3.99
CA ASN A 64 0.72 7.73 -2.83
C ASN A 64 -0.33 8.82 -3.12
N LYS A 65 -0.24 9.46 -4.28
CA LYS A 65 -1.16 10.52 -4.69
C LYS A 65 -2.55 10.01 -5.08
N HIS A 66 -2.65 8.86 -5.72
CA HIS A 66 -3.89 8.41 -6.39
C HIS A 66 -4.50 7.11 -5.85
N ALA A 67 -3.68 6.26 -5.24
CA ALA A 67 -4.12 5.00 -4.63
C ALA A 67 -4.35 5.17 -3.12
N PHE A 68 -3.41 5.80 -2.43
CA PHE A 68 -3.40 5.83 -0.97
C PHE A 68 -3.99 7.12 -0.38
N SER A 69 -4.24 8.15 -1.17
CA SER A 69 -4.94 9.36 -0.72
C SER A 69 -6.46 9.15 -0.51
N THR A 70 -7.11 10.13 0.10
CA THR A 70 -8.58 10.15 0.17
C THR A 70 -9.19 10.32 -1.21
N PRO A 71 -10.06 9.41 -1.65
CA PRO A 71 -10.58 9.39 -3.00
C PRO A 71 -11.80 10.30 -3.14
N THR A 72 -11.59 11.61 -3.04
CA THR A 72 -12.67 12.62 -3.08
C THR A 72 -13.57 12.51 -4.33
N TRP A 73 -13.00 12.10 -5.46
CA TRP A 73 -13.73 11.86 -6.70
C TRP A 73 -14.70 10.67 -6.62
N ALA A 74 -14.38 9.64 -5.83
CA ALA A 74 -15.22 8.44 -5.67
C ALA A 74 -16.36 8.68 -4.68
N PHE A 75 -16.17 9.56 -3.70
CA PHE A 75 -17.20 9.93 -2.72
C PHE A 75 -18.06 11.11 -3.15
N ASN A 76 -18.63 11.01 -4.35
CA ASN A 76 -19.57 12.00 -4.85
C ASN A 76 -20.96 11.78 -4.21
N LYS A 77 -21.39 12.71 -3.35
CA LYS A 77 -22.69 12.62 -2.64
C LYS A 77 -23.90 12.54 -3.58
N GLU A 78 -23.88 13.24 -4.72
CA GLU A 78 -24.99 13.24 -5.68
C GLU A 78 -25.19 11.86 -6.31
N ILE A 79 -24.08 11.17 -6.58
CA ILE A 79 -24.09 9.81 -7.11
C ILE A 79 -24.43 8.82 -6.00
N LEU A 80 -23.68 8.83 -4.90
CA LEU A 80 -23.80 7.85 -3.82
C LEU A 80 -25.17 7.86 -3.15
N ASN A 81 -25.81 9.02 -2.99
CA ASN A 81 -27.17 9.09 -2.43
C ASN A 81 -28.23 8.38 -3.30
N ARG A 82 -27.92 8.07 -4.57
CA ARG A 82 -28.83 7.40 -5.51
C ARG A 82 -28.53 5.91 -5.68
N ILE A 83 -27.28 5.49 -5.47
CA ILE A 83 -26.83 4.11 -5.77
C ILE A 83 -26.26 3.35 -4.58
N ASN A 84 -26.01 4.01 -3.45
CA ASN A 84 -25.28 3.43 -2.33
C ASN A 84 -25.98 3.67 -1.00
N GLN A 85 -26.38 2.58 -0.34
CA GLN A 85 -27.03 2.66 0.97
C GLN A 85 -26.04 3.04 2.08
N SER A 86 -24.85 2.42 2.10
CA SER A 86 -23.81 2.66 3.12
C SER A 86 -22.46 1.96 2.85
N SER A 87 -22.28 1.29 1.71
CA SER A 87 -21.13 0.40 1.46
C SER A 87 -19.98 1.05 0.67
N ALA A 88 -20.12 2.29 0.21
CA ALA A 88 -19.11 2.93 -0.66
C ALA A 88 -17.74 3.08 0.03
N VAL A 89 -17.76 3.42 1.33
CA VAL A 89 -16.55 3.55 2.16
C VAL A 89 -15.78 2.23 2.16
N GLU A 90 -16.49 1.13 2.44
CA GLU A 90 -15.91 -0.21 2.53
C GLU A 90 -15.48 -0.74 1.15
N THR A 91 -16.28 -0.48 0.12
CA THR A 91 -15.98 -0.89 -1.26
C THR A 91 -14.69 -0.24 -1.77
N PHE A 92 -14.51 1.05 -1.50
CA PHE A 92 -13.28 1.74 -1.90
C PHE A 92 -12.10 1.36 -1.01
N ARG A 93 -12.31 1.18 0.30
CA ARG A 93 -11.30 0.63 1.21
C ARG A 93 -10.74 -0.68 0.64
N GLY A 94 -11.61 -1.65 0.31
CA GLY A 94 -11.19 -2.91 -0.27
C GLY A 94 -10.40 -2.74 -1.58
N ALA A 95 -10.71 -1.72 -2.38
CA ALA A 95 -9.94 -1.38 -3.58
C ALA A 95 -8.52 -0.90 -3.24
N GLN A 96 -8.37 0.02 -2.28
CA GLN A 96 -7.06 0.52 -1.84
C GLN A 96 -6.23 -0.58 -1.17
N VAL A 97 -6.85 -1.41 -0.35
CA VAL A 97 -6.20 -2.56 0.28
C VAL A 97 -5.73 -3.57 -0.77
N GLY A 98 -6.48 -3.77 -1.84
CA GLY A 98 -6.01 -4.59 -2.97
C GLY A 98 -4.73 -4.06 -3.61
N VAL A 99 -4.59 -2.73 -3.73
CA VAL A 99 -3.35 -2.09 -4.23
C VAL A 99 -2.20 -2.26 -3.23
N LEU A 100 -2.48 -2.05 -1.94
CA LEU A 100 -1.49 -2.20 -0.87
C LEU A 100 -0.99 -3.64 -0.76
N ASN A 101 -1.91 -4.61 -0.73
CA ASN A 101 -1.57 -6.04 -0.72
C ASN A 101 -0.78 -6.41 -1.96
N ASN A 102 -1.14 -5.88 -3.13
CA ASN A 102 -0.34 -6.11 -4.32
C ASN A 102 1.06 -5.56 -4.09
N LEU A 103 1.23 -4.29 -3.73
CA LEU A 103 2.50 -3.59 -3.52
C LEU A 103 3.42 -4.34 -2.54
N MET A 104 2.87 -4.78 -1.42
CA MET A 104 3.58 -5.39 -0.28
C MET A 104 3.81 -6.90 -0.43
N ARG A 105 3.57 -7.47 -1.62
CA ARG A 105 3.76 -8.90 -1.87
C ARG A 105 5.18 -9.36 -1.54
N PRO A 106 5.37 -10.47 -0.77
CA PRO A 106 6.70 -10.99 -0.41
C PRO A 106 7.64 -11.21 -1.60
N ASP A 107 7.13 -11.70 -2.72
CA ASP A 107 7.94 -11.92 -3.94
C ASP A 107 8.41 -10.63 -4.61
N ARG A 108 7.69 -9.51 -4.42
CA ARG A 108 8.20 -8.19 -4.86
C ARG A 108 9.27 -7.70 -3.89
N LEU A 109 9.04 -7.83 -2.58
CA LEU A 109 9.98 -7.40 -1.56
C LEU A 109 11.32 -8.12 -1.69
N ALA A 110 11.30 -9.45 -1.85
CA ALA A 110 12.51 -10.24 -2.07
C ALA A 110 13.23 -9.84 -3.36
N ARG A 111 12.49 -9.52 -4.43
CA ARG A 111 13.07 -9.06 -5.68
C ARG A 111 13.74 -7.69 -5.55
N LEU A 112 13.23 -6.79 -4.71
CA LEU A 112 13.90 -5.52 -4.41
C LEU A 112 15.21 -5.76 -3.64
N VAL A 113 15.23 -6.67 -2.66
CA VAL A 113 16.46 -7.08 -1.95
C VAL A 113 17.48 -7.68 -2.92
N GLU A 114 17.04 -8.58 -3.79
CA GLU A 114 17.89 -9.23 -4.79
C GLU A 114 18.42 -8.24 -5.85
N ALA A 115 17.59 -7.26 -6.23
CA ALA A 115 17.98 -6.19 -7.15
C ALA A 115 19.07 -5.31 -6.54
N GLU A 116 18.94 -4.95 -5.27
CA GLU A 116 19.95 -4.20 -4.52
C GLU A 116 21.26 -4.96 -4.40
N ALA A 117 21.22 -6.25 -4.06
CA ALA A 117 22.41 -7.09 -3.94
C ALA A 117 23.17 -7.30 -5.27
N ARG A 118 22.50 -7.13 -6.42
CA ARG A 118 23.07 -7.29 -7.76
C ARG A 118 23.45 -5.98 -8.43
N ALA A 119 23.04 -4.84 -7.88
CA ALA A 119 23.25 -3.56 -8.54
C ALA A 119 24.72 -3.15 -8.45
N ASP A 120 25.31 -2.80 -9.60
CA ASP A 120 26.65 -2.20 -9.67
C ASP A 120 26.64 -0.68 -9.38
N GLY A 121 25.48 -0.12 -9.02
CA GLY A 121 25.25 1.31 -8.77
C GLY A 121 23.91 1.58 -8.06
N ASP A 122 23.46 2.83 -8.07
CA ASP A 122 22.23 3.23 -7.39
C ASP A 122 21.00 2.49 -7.97
N THR A 123 20.15 1.98 -7.08
CA THR A 123 18.91 1.30 -7.43
C THR A 123 17.85 1.59 -6.38
N TYR A 124 16.58 1.40 -6.76
CA TYR A 124 15.49 1.58 -5.83
C TYR A 124 15.42 0.42 -4.84
N THR A 125 15.56 0.71 -3.56
CA THR A 125 15.70 -0.34 -2.53
C THR A 125 14.36 -0.71 -1.90
N ILE A 126 14.34 -1.84 -1.20
CA ILE A 126 13.19 -2.23 -0.37
C ILE A 126 12.91 -1.18 0.72
N THR A 127 13.94 -0.64 1.35
CA THR A 127 13.81 0.36 2.43
C THR A 127 13.16 1.63 1.90
N GLU A 128 13.55 2.10 0.72
CA GLU A 128 12.96 3.29 0.11
C GLU A 128 11.49 3.08 -0.29
N MET A 129 11.13 1.88 -0.72
CA MET A 129 9.74 1.51 -1.02
C MET A 129 8.89 1.50 0.25
N MET A 130 9.40 0.88 1.32
CA MET A 130 8.73 0.82 2.62
C MET A 130 8.55 2.21 3.22
N ASP A 131 9.61 3.02 3.24
CA ASP A 131 9.59 4.42 3.68
C ASP A 131 8.56 5.24 2.90
N ALA A 132 8.58 5.16 1.56
CA ALA A 132 7.63 5.89 0.72
C ALA A 132 6.17 5.46 0.99
N THR A 133 5.94 4.17 1.23
CA THR A 133 4.61 3.63 1.56
C THR A 133 4.14 4.12 2.93
N ARG A 134 4.96 3.96 3.98
CA ARG A 134 4.66 4.44 5.34
C ARG A 134 4.39 5.94 5.33
N ASN A 135 5.28 6.71 4.71
CA ASN A 135 5.19 8.17 4.69
C ASN A 135 3.95 8.67 3.95
N GLY A 136 3.53 7.99 2.88
CA GLY A 136 2.31 8.32 2.16
C GLY A 136 1.02 7.94 2.90
N ILE A 137 0.98 6.76 3.53
CA ILE A 137 -0.21 6.28 4.26
C ILE A 137 -0.38 6.97 5.62
N TRP A 138 0.72 7.34 6.29
CA TRP A 138 0.74 7.91 7.64
C TRP A 138 1.18 9.37 7.72
N SER A 139 1.02 10.11 6.61
CA SER A 139 1.41 11.53 6.51
C SER A 139 0.86 12.40 7.64
N GLU A 140 -0.36 12.11 8.10
CA GLU A 140 -1.07 12.84 9.15
C GLU A 140 -0.44 12.65 10.53
N ALA A 141 0.08 11.45 10.83
CA ALA A 141 0.80 11.20 12.08
C ALA A 141 2.09 12.04 12.12
N ARG A 142 2.87 12.02 11.05
CA ARG A 142 4.09 12.85 10.91
C ARG A 142 3.80 14.35 10.98
N ALA A 143 2.71 14.78 10.35
CA ALA A 143 2.27 16.17 10.35
C ALA A 143 1.55 16.59 11.64
N LYS A 144 1.25 15.66 12.56
CA LYS A 144 0.46 15.88 13.77
C LYS A 144 -0.93 16.46 13.47
N GLN A 145 -1.55 15.96 12.41
CA GLN A 145 -2.84 16.42 11.89
C GLN A 145 -3.94 15.40 12.18
N ASN A 146 -5.19 15.85 12.06
CA ASN A 146 -6.36 14.99 12.15
C ASN A 146 -6.45 14.06 10.94
N THR A 147 -6.80 12.80 11.18
CA THR A 147 -6.97 11.80 10.13
C THR A 147 -8.45 11.54 9.90
N GLU A 148 -8.89 11.60 8.64
CA GLU A 148 -10.28 11.31 8.27
C GLU A 148 -10.58 9.80 8.12
N ILE A 149 -11.86 9.43 8.10
CA ILE A 149 -12.31 8.03 8.15
C ILE A 149 -11.67 7.13 7.09
N HIS A 150 -11.59 7.60 5.83
CA HIS A 150 -11.00 6.82 4.73
C HIS A 150 -9.53 6.51 4.98
N ARG A 151 -8.78 7.52 5.43
CA ARG A 151 -7.35 7.39 5.75
C ARG A 151 -7.14 6.47 6.94
N ARG A 152 -7.96 6.58 7.99
CA ARG A 152 -7.92 5.67 9.15
C ARG A 152 -8.18 4.21 8.77
N HIS A 153 -9.02 3.95 7.77
CA HIS A 153 -9.27 2.57 7.30
C HIS A 153 -8.07 2.00 6.56
N LEU A 154 -7.46 2.78 5.67
CA LEU A 154 -6.24 2.37 4.96
C LEU A 154 -5.06 2.16 5.92
N GLN A 155 -4.92 3.05 6.91
CA GLN A 155 -3.91 2.96 7.97
C GLN A 155 -4.03 1.68 8.79
N ARG A 156 -5.26 1.25 9.14
CA ARG A 156 -5.47 -0.06 9.79
C ARG A 156 -5.06 -1.23 8.92
N ALA A 157 -5.46 -1.21 7.65
CA ALA A 157 -5.07 -2.26 6.71
C ALA A 157 -3.54 -2.31 6.51
N TYR A 158 -2.85 -1.17 6.54
CA TYR A 158 -1.39 -1.15 6.53
C TYR A 158 -0.79 -1.88 7.73
N ILE A 159 -1.29 -1.63 8.95
CA ILE A 159 -0.82 -2.33 10.15
C ILE A 159 -1.06 -3.84 10.03
N GLU A 160 -2.23 -4.26 9.53
CA GLU A 160 -2.56 -5.66 9.28
C GLU A 160 -1.53 -6.30 8.32
N VAL A 161 -1.30 -5.68 7.16
CA VAL A 161 -0.31 -6.18 6.17
C VAL A 161 1.10 -6.27 6.74
N MET A 162 1.51 -5.30 7.54
CA MET A 162 2.83 -5.32 8.20
C MET A 162 2.91 -6.41 9.26
N GLY A 163 1.81 -6.68 9.98
CA GLY A 163 1.70 -7.80 10.91
C GLY A 163 1.86 -9.14 10.20
N ASP A 164 1.15 -9.34 9.08
CA ASP A 164 1.22 -10.56 8.28
C ASP A 164 2.65 -10.78 7.76
N LEU A 165 3.31 -9.73 7.24
CA LEU A 165 4.70 -9.81 6.79
C LEU A 165 5.69 -10.15 7.91
N LEU A 166 5.41 -9.70 9.14
CA LEU A 166 6.30 -9.89 10.28
C LEU A 166 6.12 -11.27 10.94
N ASN A 167 4.87 -11.74 11.05
CA ASN A 167 4.50 -12.85 11.94
C ASN A 167 3.96 -14.07 11.20
N GLU A 168 3.48 -13.92 9.97
CA GLU A 168 2.94 -15.04 9.20
C GLU A 168 3.95 -15.58 8.18
N GLU A 169 3.77 -16.84 7.80
CA GLU A 169 4.46 -17.43 6.67
C GLU A 169 3.63 -17.20 5.40
N PRO A 170 4.26 -16.85 4.25
CA PRO A 170 3.53 -16.67 3.00
C PRO A 170 2.72 -17.92 2.66
N SER A 171 1.44 -17.74 2.34
CA SER A 171 0.53 -18.83 1.98
C SER A 171 0.12 -18.80 0.50
N GLY A 172 -0.45 -19.90 0.01
CA GLY A 172 -0.96 -20.00 -1.36
C GLY A 172 0.15 -20.02 -2.43
N PHE A 173 -0.10 -19.39 -3.58
CA PHE A 173 0.82 -19.40 -4.73
C PHE A 173 2.20 -18.82 -4.41
N PHE A 174 2.30 -17.93 -3.42
CA PHE A 174 3.54 -17.23 -3.06
C PHE A 174 4.39 -17.97 -2.02
N ALA A 175 3.83 -18.97 -1.34
CA ALA A 175 4.51 -19.81 -0.34
C ALA A 175 5.78 -20.50 -0.86
N ARG A 176 5.88 -20.70 -2.19
CA ARG A 176 6.99 -21.41 -2.83
C ARG A 176 8.11 -20.50 -3.33
N SER A 177 7.95 -19.19 -3.23
CA SER A 177 8.81 -18.22 -3.93
C SER A 177 9.81 -17.50 -3.04
N VAL A 178 9.53 -17.34 -1.74
CA VAL A 178 10.35 -16.58 -0.80
C VAL A 178 10.22 -17.18 0.60
N ASP A 179 11.35 -17.46 1.25
CA ASP A 179 11.41 -17.69 2.69
C ASP A 179 11.57 -16.34 3.39
N VAL A 180 10.46 -15.77 3.85
CA VAL A 180 10.43 -14.44 4.48
C VAL A 180 11.22 -14.45 5.79
N SER A 181 11.22 -15.58 6.52
CA SER A 181 11.90 -15.74 7.80
C SER A 181 13.43 -15.65 7.69
N GLN A 182 13.99 -16.05 6.54
CA GLN A 182 15.42 -16.03 6.25
C GLN A 182 15.84 -14.82 5.37
N SER A 183 14.98 -13.80 5.28
CA SER A 183 15.22 -12.61 4.45
C SER A 183 15.27 -11.34 5.28
N ASP A 184 15.85 -10.28 4.71
CA ASP A 184 15.87 -8.93 5.32
C ASP A 184 14.49 -8.28 5.42
N ILE A 185 13.43 -8.92 4.90
CA ILE A 185 12.06 -8.40 4.93
C ILE A 185 11.59 -8.21 6.38
N ARG A 186 11.70 -9.22 7.26
CA ARG A 186 11.20 -9.12 8.64
C ARG A 186 11.92 -8.04 9.45
N PRO A 187 13.26 -7.95 9.45
CA PRO A 187 13.97 -6.86 10.11
C PRO A 187 13.53 -5.47 9.62
N ILE A 188 13.33 -5.28 8.32
CA ILE A 188 12.86 -4.01 7.75
C ILE A 188 11.43 -3.71 8.20
N VAL A 189 10.51 -4.68 8.11
CA VAL A 189 9.12 -4.53 8.56
C VAL A 189 9.05 -4.16 10.03
N ARG A 190 9.87 -4.79 10.89
CA ARG A 190 10.00 -4.43 12.30
C ARG A 190 10.44 -2.98 12.47
N ASN A 191 11.48 -2.55 11.75
CA ASN A 191 11.97 -1.18 11.79
C ASN A 191 10.90 -0.16 11.38
N GLU A 192 10.17 -0.43 10.31
CA GLU A 192 9.06 0.39 9.81
C GLU A 192 7.95 0.58 10.86
N LEU A 193 7.57 -0.51 11.54
CA LEU A 193 6.58 -0.49 12.62
C LEU A 193 7.07 0.30 13.83
N GLU A 194 8.35 0.18 14.20
CA GLU A 194 8.95 0.98 15.27
C GLU A 194 8.97 2.48 14.94
N ILE A 195 9.32 2.85 13.70
CA ILE A 195 9.29 4.24 13.26
C ILE A 195 7.85 4.76 13.30
N LEU A 196 6.90 4.00 12.77
CA LEU A 196 5.48 4.37 12.80
C LEU A 196 4.98 4.57 14.24
N LYS A 197 5.34 3.68 15.17
CA LYS A 197 5.00 3.82 16.59
C LYS A 197 5.56 5.12 17.19
N ARG A 198 6.79 5.51 16.83
CA ARG A 198 7.38 6.79 17.27
C ARG A 198 6.63 7.99 16.70
N ASP A 199 6.27 7.95 15.42
CA ASP A 199 5.48 9.02 14.77
C ASP A 199 4.10 9.18 15.42
N ILE A 200 3.40 8.07 15.68
CA ILE A 200 2.11 8.05 16.37
C ILE A 200 2.22 8.63 17.79
N ASN A 201 3.22 8.21 18.57
CA ASN A 201 3.44 8.75 19.92
C ASN A 201 3.73 10.26 19.89
N SER A 202 4.53 10.72 18.92
CA SER A 202 4.83 12.14 18.72
C SER A 202 3.58 12.96 18.34
N ALA A 203 2.66 12.37 17.57
CA ALA A 203 1.37 12.97 17.22
C ALA A 203 0.42 13.05 18.43
N LEU A 204 0.31 11.97 19.20
CA LEU A 204 -0.54 11.89 20.40
C LEU A 204 -0.12 12.85 21.51
N ALA A 205 1.17 13.17 21.61
CA ALA A 205 1.67 14.21 22.52
C ALA A 205 1.20 15.63 22.15
N GLY A 206 0.68 15.83 20.93
CA GLY A 206 0.13 17.10 20.45
C GLY A 206 -1.26 17.41 21.00
N ARG A 207 -1.58 18.71 21.15
CA ARG A 207 -2.88 19.16 21.70
C ARG A 207 -3.98 19.34 20.64
N SER A 208 -3.67 19.26 19.35
CA SER A 208 -4.54 19.63 18.22
C SER A 208 -5.41 18.49 17.66
N LEU A 209 -5.22 17.25 18.12
CA LEU A 209 -5.97 16.11 17.60
C LEU A 209 -7.39 16.05 18.18
N ASN A 210 -8.35 15.82 17.29
CA ASN A 210 -9.73 15.53 17.63
C ASN A 210 -9.85 14.13 18.25
N ARG A 211 -11.01 13.85 18.86
CA ARG A 211 -11.25 12.60 19.58
C ARG A 211 -11.09 11.36 18.70
N ASP A 212 -11.62 11.40 17.48
CA ASP A 212 -11.57 10.25 16.56
C ASP A 212 -10.15 9.89 16.15
N THR A 213 -9.30 10.90 15.89
CA THR A 213 -7.90 10.70 15.53
C THR A 213 -7.12 10.16 16.73
N LYS A 214 -7.36 10.70 17.93
CA LYS A 214 -6.74 10.19 19.17
C LYS A 214 -7.08 8.72 19.39
N ASN A 215 -8.36 8.36 19.37
CA ASN A 215 -8.81 6.98 19.54
C ASN A 215 -8.16 6.05 18.50
N HIS A 216 -8.06 6.50 17.25
CA HIS A 216 -7.45 5.70 16.19
C HIS A 216 -5.95 5.51 16.38
N PHE A 217 -5.22 6.57 16.71
CA PHE A 217 -3.77 6.51 16.94
C PHE A 217 -3.41 5.70 18.18
N GLU A 218 -4.24 5.77 19.24
CA GLU A 218 -4.09 4.90 20.42
C GLU A 218 -4.32 3.41 20.07
N ASP A 219 -5.39 3.09 19.33
CA ASP A 219 -5.68 1.73 18.81
C ASP A 219 -4.55 1.22 17.90
N ALA A 220 -4.09 2.06 16.97
CA ALA A 220 -2.98 1.74 16.08
C ALA A 220 -1.68 1.44 16.84
N ARG A 221 -1.35 2.25 17.85
CA ARG A 221 -0.18 2.01 18.70
C ARG A 221 -0.25 0.65 19.41
N VAL A 222 -1.40 0.32 20.00
CA VAL A 222 -1.59 -0.97 20.70
C VAL A 222 -1.44 -2.15 19.74
N ARG A 223 -2.04 -2.07 18.54
CA ARG A 223 -1.88 -3.12 17.51
C ARG A 223 -0.42 -3.30 17.08
N ILE A 224 0.32 -2.20 16.94
CA ILE A 224 1.75 -2.27 16.62
C ILE A 224 2.53 -2.95 17.75
N ASP A 225 2.20 -2.65 19.02
CA ASP A 225 2.82 -3.31 20.18
C ASP A 225 2.53 -4.82 20.15
N GLU A 226 1.28 -5.22 19.97
CA GLU A 226 0.87 -6.63 19.86
C GLU A 226 1.60 -7.37 18.71
N ILE A 227 1.75 -6.72 17.56
CA ILE A 227 2.46 -7.28 16.40
C ILE A 227 3.95 -7.45 16.71
N LEU A 228 4.59 -6.46 17.35
CA LEU A 228 6.02 -6.48 17.65
C LEU A 228 6.39 -7.48 18.75
N ASP A 229 5.51 -7.63 19.75
CA ASP A 229 5.67 -8.52 20.91
C ASP A 229 5.41 -9.99 20.57
N GLY A 230 4.55 -10.28 19.57
CA GLY A 230 4.22 -11.65 19.15
C GLY A 230 5.38 -12.47 18.55
N ASN A 231 6.59 -11.92 18.51
CA ASN A 231 7.80 -12.50 17.92
C ASN A 231 8.97 -12.67 18.93
N ASP A 232 8.73 -12.44 20.23
CA ASP A 232 9.65 -12.75 21.33
C ASP A 232 9.23 -14.05 22.05
#